data_AF-A0A3N5GFT6-F1
#
_entry.id   AF-A0A3N5GFT6-F1
#
_cell.length_a   1.000
_cell.length_b   1.000
_cell.length_c   1.000
_cell.angle_alpha   90.00
_cell.angle_beta   90.00
_cell.angle_gamma   90.00
#
_symmetry.space_group_name_H-M   'P 1'
#
loop_
_entity.id
_entity.type
_entity.pdbx_description
1 polymer ?
#
loop_
_entity_poly.entity_id
_entity_poly.type
_entity_poly.pdbx_seq_one_letter_code
_entity_poly.pdbx_strand_id
1 'polypeptide(L)'
;RRSRRWRDWIISGIALGLGIQSRSALLAVVPGLAAGLLVEGWIENPRKWSKVARHAWPGFLIALIVFVSMLPWFVRNLVTFGNPVLGTSLTGYVIYRQNYMLGSDNYLRYIGSDEAYRAVQSLLERREDLSRSLDEIQMDAVYRAEAQEVIKAYPGRYLLLCLYRFIPLWTNWKINESYGGKTDAVGYAVMVEQVFLLATALIGAWKTRRDTWPLSICIIFVCAAYMAVNAQIRYLVPVMPFVFSLSMVGLKSRD
;
A
#
# COMPACT_ATOMS: atom_id res chain seq x y z
N ARG A 1 -10.63 2.93 22.41
CA ARG A 1 -11.03 4.16 23.14
C ARG A 1 -10.40 5.35 22.43
N ARG A 2 -11.17 6.39 22.10
CA ARG A 2 -10.64 7.64 21.53
C ARG A 2 -9.79 8.35 22.58
N SER A 3 -8.48 8.45 22.38
CA SER A 3 -7.66 9.24 23.29
C SER A 3 -7.71 10.71 22.92
N ARG A 4 -7.98 11.55 23.91
CA ARG A 4 -7.81 13.01 23.79
C ARG A 4 -6.44 13.47 24.30
N ARG A 5 -5.61 12.54 24.79
CA ARG A 5 -4.30 12.87 25.36
C ARG A 5 -3.31 13.03 24.22
N TRP A 6 -2.71 14.22 24.12
CA TRP A 6 -1.66 14.52 23.15
C TRP A 6 -0.49 13.52 23.19
N ARG A 7 -0.17 13.01 24.39
CA ARG A 7 0.89 12.00 24.60
C ARG A 7 0.66 10.74 23.75
N ASP A 8 -0.59 10.27 23.66
CA ASP A 8 -0.90 9.03 22.93
C ASP A 8 -0.69 9.21 21.42
N TRP A 9 -0.99 10.40 20.90
CA TRP A 9 -0.74 10.76 19.50
C TRP A 9 0.76 10.90 19.20
N ILE A 10 1.54 11.45 20.14
CA ILE A 10 3.00 11.51 20.00
C ILE A 10 3.60 10.12 19.96
N ILE A 11 3.25 9.27 20.93
CA ILE A 11 3.75 7.89 21.00
C ILE A 11 3.36 7.13 19.73
N SER A 12 2.12 7.30 19.26
CA SER A 12 1.65 6.68 18.01
C SER A 12 2.44 7.19 16.79
N GLY A 13 2.70 8.50 16.73
CA GLY A 13 3.51 9.11 15.66
C GLY A 13 4.95 8.61 15.65
N ILE A 14 5.60 8.50 16.82
CA ILE A 14 6.96 7.97 16.95
C ILE A 14 6.99 6.49 16.54
N ALA A 15 6.07 5.68 17.08
CA ALA A 15 6.00 4.25 16.77
C ALA A 15 5.77 4.01 15.27
N LEU A 16 4.86 4.78 14.65
CA LEU A 16 4.59 4.71 13.22
C LEU A 16 5.80 5.21 12.40
N GLY A 17 6.44 6.30 12.80
CA GLY A 17 7.62 6.85 12.16
C GLY A 17 8.79 5.85 12.15
N LEU A 18 9.07 5.23 13.30
CA LEU A 18 10.06 4.15 13.41
C LEU A 18 9.66 2.92 12.59
N GLY A 19 8.38 2.56 12.59
CA GLY A 19 7.86 1.48 11.75
C GLY A 19 8.06 1.74 10.26
N ILE A 20 7.87 2.98 9.80
CA ILE A 20 8.08 3.40 8.40
C ILE A 20 9.55 3.25 8.00
N GLN A 21 10.49 3.52 8.92
CA GLN A 21 11.92 3.29 8.66
C GLN A 21 12.24 1.81 8.44
N SER A 22 11.57 0.91 9.15
CA SER A 22 11.67 -0.53 8.90
C SER A 22 10.96 -0.94 7.61
N ARG A 23 9.85 -0.28 7.27
CA ARG A 23 9.03 -0.62 6.11
C ARG A 23 8.21 0.56 5.60
N SER A 24 8.64 1.13 4.47
CA SER A 24 8.02 2.29 3.82
C SER A 24 6.53 2.11 3.51
N ALA A 25 6.05 0.87 3.39
CA ALA A 25 4.63 0.51 3.28
C ALA A 25 3.72 1.16 4.32
N LEU A 26 4.22 1.33 5.55
CA LEU A 26 3.47 1.95 6.64
C LEU A 26 3.18 3.44 6.40
N LEU A 27 3.87 4.08 5.45
CA LEU A 27 3.61 5.46 5.08
C LEU A 27 2.18 5.64 4.56
N ALA A 28 1.61 4.60 3.92
CA ALA A 28 0.23 4.60 3.46
C ALA A 28 -0.81 4.64 4.60
N VAL A 29 -0.43 4.26 5.83
CA VAL A 29 -1.32 4.36 7.00
C VAL A 29 -1.56 5.82 7.41
N VAL A 30 -0.57 6.71 7.22
CA VAL A 30 -0.65 8.13 7.60
C VAL A 30 -1.79 8.87 6.89
N PRO A 31 -1.88 8.88 5.54
CA PRO A 31 -3.00 9.53 4.84
C PRO A 31 -4.33 8.84 5.13
N GLY A 32 -4.36 7.51 5.31
CA GLY A 32 -5.57 6.78 5.71
C GLY A 32 -6.11 7.24 7.06
N LEU A 33 -5.23 7.39 8.05
CA LEU A 33 -5.58 7.89 9.39
C LEU A 33 -6.01 9.36 9.35
N ALA A 34 -5.29 10.21 8.61
CA ALA A 34 -5.64 11.61 8.44
C ALA A 34 -7.01 11.79 7.78
N ALA A 35 -7.28 11.05 6.70
CA ALA A 35 -8.58 11.03 6.03
C ALA A 35 -9.69 10.54 6.97
N GLY A 36 -9.42 9.48 7.75
CA GLY A 36 -10.33 9.01 8.78
C GLY A 36 -10.68 10.11 9.79
N LEU A 37 -9.69 10.77 10.38
CA LEU A 37 -9.97 11.83 11.36
C LEU A 37 -10.75 13.02 10.76
N LEU A 38 -10.48 13.37 9.50
CA LEU A 38 -11.21 14.42 8.79
C LEU A 38 -12.68 14.05 8.55
N VAL A 39 -12.93 12.84 8.03
CA VAL A 39 -14.28 12.32 7.80
C VAL A 39 -15.04 12.20 9.13
N GLU A 40 -14.36 11.88 10.23
CA GLU A 40 -14.98 11.82 11.56
C GLU A 40 -15.50 13.18 11.99
N GLY A 41 -14.64 14.20 11.92
CA GLY A 41 -15.02 15.57 12.27
C GLY A 41 -16.14 16.11 11.38
N TRP A 42 -16.15 15.72 10.11
CA TRP A 42 -17.19 16.12 9.16
C TRP A 42 -18.54 15.43 9.44
N ILE A 43 -18.56 14.12 9.70
CA ILE A 43 -19.79 13.37 10.05
C ILE A 43 -20.40 13.91 11.34
N GLU A 44 -19.58 14.19 12.36
CA GLU A 44 -20.10 14.69 13.64
C GLU A 44 -20.69 16.10 13.52
N ASN A 45 -20.10 16.98 12.69
CA ASN A 45 -20.50 18.39 12.61
C ASN A 45 -20.23 19.01 11.22
N PRO A 46 -21.04 18.70 10.20
CA PRO A 46 -20.75 19.08 8.81
C PRO A 46 -20.76 20.60 8.55
N ARG A 47 -21.40 21.39 9.41
CA ARG A 47 -21.54 22.86 9.26
C ARG A 47 -20.51 23.68 10.04
N LYS A 48 -19.61 23.05 10.81
CA LYS A 48 -18.66 23.78 11.69
C LYS A 48 -17.21 23.36 11.42
N TRP A 49 -16.56 24.03 10.45
CA TRP A 49 -15.16 23.81 10.10
C TRP A 49 -14.19 23.85 11.28
N SER A 50 -14.45 24.69 12.29
CA SER A 50 -13.63 24.75 13.51
C SER A 50 -13.60 23.44 14.30
N LYS A 51 -14.68 22.63 14.24
CA LYS A 51 -14.72 21.30 14.83
C LYS A 51 -14.02 20.26 13.97
N VAL A 52 -14.11 20.36 12.64
CA VAL A 52 -13.35 19.50 11.71
C VAL A 52 -11.84 19.72 11.92
N ALA A 53 -11.39 20.98 11.99
CA ALA A 53 -9.99 21.32 12.25
C ALA A 53 -9.48 20.74 13.57
N ARG A 54 -10.32 20.70 14.62
CA ARG A 54 -9.97 20.07 15.90
C ARG A 54 -9.75 18.55 15.78
N HIS A 55 -10.49 17.88 14.90
CA HIS A 55 -10.30 16.45 14.61
C HIS A 55 -9.11 16.21 13.68
N ALA A 56 -8.78 17.16 12.80
CA ALA A 56 -7.61 17.09 11.94
C ALA A 56 -6.29 17.21 12.72
N TRP A 57 -6.29 17.94 13.84
CA TRP A 57 -5.08 18.25 14.60
C TRP A 57 -4.27 17.01 15.02
N PRO A 58 -4.86 15.94 15.60
CA PRO A 58 -4.12 14.70 15.85
C PRO A 58 -3.49 14.08 14.60
N GLY A 59 -4.19 14.08 13.46
CA GLY A 59 -3.68 13.58 12.19
C GLY A 59 -2.48 14.38 11.70
N PHE A 60 -2.57 15.71 11.80
CA PHE A 60 -1.46 16.62 11.51
C PHE A 60 -0.25 16.37 12.43
N LEU A 61 -0.49 16.23 13.74
CA LEU A 61 0.57 15.96 14.72
C LEU A 61 1.29 14.63 14.42
N ILE A 62 0.54 13.57 14.10
CA ILE A 62 1.13 12.29 13.69
C ILE A 62 1.95 12.45 12.41
N ALA A 63 1.40 13.11 11.39
CA ALA A 63 2.10 13.33 10.13
C ALA A 63 3.41 14.12 10.34
N LEU A 64 3.40 15.15 11.19
CA LEU A 64 4.58 15.93 11.55
C LEU A 64 5.63 15.06 12.24
N ILE A 65 5.23 14.25 13.23
CA ILE A 65 6.15 13.38 13.98
C ILE A 65 6.74 12.30 13.07
N VAL A 66 5.91 11.68 12.22
CA VAL A 66 6.37 10.72 11.21
C VAL A 66 7.39 11.37 10.30
N PHE A 67 7.12 12.59 9.79
CA PHE A 67 8.05 13.31 8.94
C PHE A 67 9.38 13.58 9.65
N VAL A 68 9.35 14.03 10.89
CA VAL A 68 10.55 14.25 11.72
C VAL A 68 11.31 12.94 11.93
N SER A 69 10.63 11.84 12.26
CA SER A 69 11.25 10.52 12.41
C SER A 69 11.84 9.99 11.10
N MET A 70 11.32 10.42 9.95
CA MET A 70 11.83 10.08 8.62
C MET A 70 13.02 10.94 8.17
N LEU A 71 13.34 12.04 8.87
CA LEU A 71 14.43 12.95 8.47
C LEU A 71 15.78 12.25 8.24
N PRO A 72 16.25 11.30 9.07
CA PRO A 72 17.52 10.62 8.82
C PRO A 72 17.55 9.90 7.46
N TRP A 73 16.44 9.26 7.08
CA TRP A 73 16.31 8.58 5.79
C TRP A 73 16.22 9.58 4.64
N PHE A 74 15.45 10.65 4.82
CA PHE A 74 15.32 11.71 3.84
C PHE A 74 16.67 12.38 3.54
N VAL A 75 17.44 12.73 4.59
CA VAL A 75 18.78 13.31 4.46
C VAL A 75 19.73 12.32 3.81
N ARG A 76 19.71 11.04 4.21
CA ARG A 76 20.51 9.99 3.56
C ARG A 76 20.23 9.94 2.05
N ASN A 77 18.95 9.91 1.65
CA ASN A 77 18.58 9.86 0.24
C ASN A 77 19.00 11.11 -0.52
N LEU A 78 18.85 12.30 0.08
CA LEU A 78 19.29 13.55 -0.53
C LEU A 78 20.80 13.57 -0.75
N VAL A 79 21.60 13.08 0.20
CA VAL A 79 23.06 13.01 0.09
C VAL A 79 23.49 11.92 -0.90
N THR A 80 22.87 10.74 -0.86
CA THR A 80 23.25 9.60 -1.72
C THR A 80 22.84 9.80 -3.18
N PHE A 81 21.64 10.31 -3.43
CA PHE A 81 21.07 10.39 -4.77
C PHE A 81 20.94 11.83 -5.30
N GLY A 82 21.36 12.83 -4.54
CA GLY A 82 21.17 14.24 -4.89
C GLY A 82 19.71 14.70 -4.90
N ASN A 83 18.77 13.84 -4.50
CA ASN A 83 17.34 14.10 -4.62
C ASN A 83 16.55 13.61 -3.39
N PRO A 84 15.51 14.36 -2.98
CA PRO A 84 14.66 13.96 -1.87
C PRO A 84 13.69 12.84 -2.27
N VAL A 85 13.94 11.61 -1.82
CA VAL A 85 13.05 10.46 -2.05
C VAL A 85 12.37 10.04 -0.76
N LEU A 86 11.04 10.19 -0.68
CA LEU A 86 10.22 9.88 0.51
C LEU A 86 9.83 8.39 0.66
N GLY A 87 10.49 7.50 -0.10
CA GLY A 87 10.18 6.07 -0.10
C GLY A 87 11.28 5.25 -0.75
N THR A 88 10.91 4.39 -1.69
CA THR A 88 11.86 3.64 -2.52
C THR A 88 12.10 4.36 -3.85
N SER A 89 13.37 4.38 -4.26
CA SER A 89 13.86 4.82 -5.57
C SER A 89 13.46 3.87 -6.72
N LEU A 90 12.77 2.76 -6.45
CA LEU A 90 12.38 1.77 -7.46
C LEU A 90 10.86 1.72 -7.73
N THR A 91 10.13 2.78 -7.40
CA THR A 91 8.67 2.78 -7.53
C THR A 91 8.25 2.75 -9.01
N GLY A 92 8.83 3.60 -9.85
CA GLY A 92 8.65 3.57 -11.31
C GLY A 92 8.99 2.22 -11.90
N TYR A 93 10.12 1.61 -11.50
CA TYR A 93 10.50 0.26 -11.92
C TYR A 93 9.40 -0.78 -11.62
N VAL A 94 8.86 -0.77 -10.39
CA VAL A 94 7.80 -1.71 -9.98
C VAL A 94 6.50 -1.45 -10.75
N ILE A 95 6.11 -0.18 -10.94
CA ILE A 95 4.89 0.16 -11.69
C ILE A 95 5.06 -0.29 -13.15
N TYR A 96 6.19 -0.02 -13.81
CA TYR A 96 6.41 -0.45 -15.19
C TYR A 96 6.31 -1.97 -15.34
N ARG A 97 7.14 -2.71 -14.60
CA ARG A 97 7.21 -4.18 -14.77
C ARG A 97 5.91 -4.90 -14.44
N GLN A 98 5.05 -4.33 -13.61
CA GLN A 98 3.76 -4.92 -13.25
C GLN A 98 2.61 -4.45 -14.14
N ASN A 99 2.83 -3.50 -15.06
CA ASN A 99 1.77 -2.95 -15.91
C ASN A 99 2.12 -2.95 -17.41
N TYR A 100 3.36 -3.28 -17.80
CA TYR A 100 3.78 -3.29 -19.22
C TYR A 100 2.92 -4.20 -20.11
N MET A 101 2.34 -5.26 -19.54
CA MET A 101 1.54 -6.26 -20.24
C MET A 101 0.09 -5.83 -20.52
N LEU A 102 -0.33 -4.62 -20.12
CA LEU A 102 -1.72 -4.16 -20.29
C LEU A 102 -2.19 -4.15 -21.75
N GLY A 103 -1.28 -4.03 -22.72
CA GLY A 103 -1.60 -4.15 -24.14
C GLY A 103 -1.91 -5.57 -24.61
N SER A 104 -1.51 -6.60 -23.86
CA SER A 104 -1.73 -8.00 -24.22
C SER A 104 -3.14 -8.51 -23.88
N ASP A 105 -3.60 -9.56 -24.56
CA ASP A 105 -4.90 -10.18 -24.26
C ASP A 105 -4.93 -10.88 -22.90
N ASN A 106 -3.77 -11.34 -22.40
CA ASN A 106 -3.63 -11.99 -21.11
C ASN A 106 -3.05 -11.04 -20.04
N TYR A 107 -3.66 -9.87 -19.87
CA TYR A 107 -3.17 -8.86 -18.92
C TYR A 107 -3.58 -9.12 -17.46
N LEU A 108 -4.65 -9.89 -17.21
CA LEU A 108 -5.17 -10.19 -15.87
C LEU A 108 -4.40 -11.33 -15.19
N ARG A 109 -3.12 -11.10 -14.94
CA ARG A 109 -2.24 -12.09 -14.29
C ARG A 109 -1.13 -11.42 -13.49
N TYR A 110 -0.45 -12.24 -12.69
CA TYR A 110 0.74 -11.82 -11.97
C TYR A 110 1.98 -11.90 -12.87
N ILE A 111 2.92 -10.96 -12.71
CA ILE A 111 4.18 -10.94 -13.48
C ILE A 111 5.33 -11.39 -12.57
N GLY A 112 5.92 -12.53 -12.93
CA GLY A 112 7.08 -13.11 -12.25
C GLY A 112 8.39 -12.33 -12.43
N SER A 113 9.48 -12.84 -11.87
CA SER A 113 10.82 -12.24 -12.00
C SER A 113 11.31 -12.19 -13.44
N ASP A 114 11.24 -13.32 -14.13
CA ASP A 114 11.95 -13.54 -15.39
C ASP A 114 11.28 -12.79 -16.54
N GLU A 115 9.96 -12.79 -16.52
CA GLU A 115 9.17 -12.02 -17.46
C GLU A 115 9.35 -10.51 -17.26
N ALA A 116 9.28 -10.04 -16.01
CA ALA A 116 9.53 -8.64 -15.71
C ALA A 116 10.96 -8.20 -16.09
N TYR A 117 11.95 -9.09 -15.89
CA TYR A 117 13.32 -8.83 -16.33
C TYR A 117 13.37 -8.65 -17.84
N ARG A 118 12.76 -9.56 -18.61
CA ARG A 118 12.66 -9.44 -20.08
C ARG A 118 11.94 -8.16 -20.51
N ALA A 119 10.86 -7.79 -19.85
CA ALA A 119 10.12 -6.56 -20.14
C ALA A 119 10.96 -5.29 -19.93
N VAL A 120 11.81 -5.30 -18.90
CA VAL A 120 12.75 -4.21 -18.61
C VAL A 120 13.89 -4.20 -19.61
N GLN A 121 14.51 -5.35 -19.92
CA GLN A 121 15.54 -5.42 -20.97
C GLN A 121 15.00 -4.94 -22.32
N SER A 122 13.80 -5.37 -22.70
CA SER A 122 13.15 -4.93 -23.94
C SER A 122 12.88 -3.42 -23.96
N LEU A 123 12.69 -2.77 -22.80
CA LEU A 123 12.57 -1.32 -22.73
C LEU A 123 13.93 -0.65 -22.94
N LEU A 124 14.96 -1.14 -22.25
CA LEU A 124 16.33 -0.61 -22.36
C LEU A 124 16.88 -0.75 -23.80
N GLU A 125 16.61 -1.88 -24.47
CA GLU A 125 17.02 -2.10 -25.87
C GLU A 125 16.35 -1.14 -26.86
N ARG A 126 15.12 -0.69 -26.57
CA ARG A 126 14.37 0.23 -27.44
C ARG A 126 14.67 1.70 -27.19
N ARG A 127 15.32 2.02 -26.08
CA ARG A 127 15.59 3.38 -25.62
C ARG A 127 17.09 3.63 -25.66
N GLU A 128 17.57 4.05 -26.82
CA GLU A 128 19.00 4.36 -27.05
C GLU A 128 19.52 5.50 -26.17
N ASP A 129 18.63 6.35 -25.65
CA ASP A 129 18.93 7.42 -24.70
C ASP A 129 19.26 6.91 -23.29
N LEU A 130 18.95 5.64 -22.98
CA LEU A 130 19.27 5.03 -21.70
C LEU A 130 20.67 4.42 -21.74
N SER A 131 21.68 5.26 -21.56
CA SER A 131 23.04 4.79 -21.32
C SER A 131 23.14 4.09 -19.95
N ARG A 132 24.08 3.16 -19.80
CA ARG A 132 24.43 2.54 -18.50
C ARG A 132 24.92 3.54 -17.43
N SER A 133 25.02 4.83 -17.76
CA SER A 133 25.49 5.88 -16.87
C SER A 133 24.37 6.62 -16.13
N LEU A 134 23.10 6.30 -16.38
CA LEU A 134 21.99 6.92 -15.65
C LEU A 134 21.97 6.46 -14.19
N ASP A 135 21.75 7.42 -13.30
CA ASP A 135 21.51 7.15 -11.88
C ASP A 135 20.18 6.41 -11.68
N GLU A 136 20.06 5.67 -10.57
CA GLU A 136 18.87 4.91 -10.18
C GLU A 136 17.60 5.77 -10.22
N ILE A 137 17.68 7.03 -9.78
CA ILE A 137 16.54 7.95 -9.78
C ILE A 137 16.12 8.33 -11.20
N GLN A 138 17.08 8.58 -12.08
CA GLN A 138 16.81 8.91 -13.47
C GLN A 138 16.16 7.71 -14.17
N MET A 139 16.68 6.51 -13.93
CA MET A 139 16.09 5.27 -14.43
C MET A 139 14.67 5.06 -13.90
N ASP A 140 14.41 5.32 -12.62
CA ASP A 140 13.06 5.20 -12.06
C ASP A 140 12.07 6.19 -12.68
N ALA A 141 12.52 7.41 -12.98
CA ALA A 141 11.70 8.39 -13.67
C ALA A 141 11.32 7.92 -15.08
N VAL A 142 12.25 7.31 -15.81
CA VAL A 142 11.99 6.72 -17.12
C VAL A 142 10.98 5.57 -17.00
N TYR A 143 11.20 4.62 -16.10
CA TYR A 143 10.25 3.52 -15.88
C TYR A 143 8.86 4.05 -15.52
N ARG A 144 8.79 5.08 -14.68
CA ARG A 144 7.51 5.70 -14.29
C ARG A 144 6.80 6.32 -15.50
N ALA A 145 7.52 7.04 -16.34
CA ALA A 145 6.95 7.65 -17.55
C ALA A 145 6.40 6.57 -18.49
N GLU A 146 7.19 5.52 -18.76
CA GLU A 146 6.77 4.39 -19.60
C GLU A 146 5.54 3.67 -19.03
N ALA A 147 5.53 3.43 -17.71
CA ALA A 147 4.38 2.83 -17.06
C ALA A 147 3.11 3.69 -17.18
N GLN A 148 3.26 5.01 -17.05
CA GLN A 148 2.15 5.95 -17.21
C GLN A 148 1.61 5.94 -18.63
N GLU A 149 2.46 5.91 -19.65
CA GLU A 149 2.03 5.82 -21.05
C GLU A 149 1.23 4.53 -21.31
N VAL A 150 1.72 3.38 -20.82
CA VAL A 150 0.99 2.11 -20.94
C VAL A 150 -0.36 2.16 -20.20
N ILE A 151 -0.42 2.73 -18.99
CA ILE A 151 -1.66 2.84 -18.22
C ILE A 151 -2.66 3.78 -18.92
N LYS A 152 -2.19 4.92 -19.45
CA LYS A 152 -3.03 5.88 -20.19
C LYS A 152 -3.58 5.29 -21.49
N ALA A 153 -2.82 4.43 -22.16
CA ALA A 153 -3.27 3.72 -23.35
C ALA A 153 -4.38 2.69 -23.04
N TYR A 154 -4.40 2.12 -21.82
CA TYR A 154 -5.33 1.05 -21.42
C TYR A 154 -5.96 1.25 -20.03
N PRO A 155 -6.68 2.35 -19.76
CA PRO A 155 -7.12 2.71 -18.41
C PRO A 155 -8.14 1.72 -17.83
N GLY A 156 -9.06 1.20 -18.67
CA GLY A 156 -10.04 0.18 -18.24
C GLY A 156 -9.38 -1.15 -17.88
N ARG A 157 -8.37 -1.58 -18.65
CA ARG A 157 -7.60 -2.79 -18.35
C ARG A 157 -6.79 -2.60 -17.06
N TYR A 158 -6.19 -1.42 -16.86
CA TYR A 158 -5.49 -1.10 -15.62
C TYR A 158 -6.42 -1.18 -14.40
N LEU A 159 -7.62 -0.60 -14.47
CA LEU A 159 -8.60 -0.68 -13.38
C LEU A 159 -8.97 -2.13 -13.06
N LEU A 160 -9.26 -2.94 -14.08
CA LEU A 160 -9.55 -4.36 -13.92
C LEU A 160 -8.37 -5.15 -13.34
N LEU A 161 -7.14 -4.81 -13.74
CA LEU A 161 -5.92 -5.38 -13.17
C LEU A 161 -5.75 -5.01 -11.69
N CYS A 162 -6.02 -3.75 -11.31
CA CYS A 162 -6.01 -3.33 -9.92
C CYS A 162 -7.04 -4.10 -9.09
N LEU A 163 -8.26 -4.30 -9.61
CA LEU A 163 -9.28 -5.11 -8.93
C LEU A 163 -8.86 -6.58 -8.84
N TYR A 164 -8.35 -7.16 -9.92
CA TYR A 164 -7.83 -8.54 -9.94
C TYR A 164 -6.74 -8.74 -8.88
N ARG A 165 -5.85 -7.76 -8.71
CA ARG A 165 -4.76 -7.77 -7.72
C ARG A 165 -5.24 -7.88 -6.27
N PHE A 166 -6.51 -7.64 -5.98
CA PHE A 166 -7.08 -7.96 -4.67
C PHE A 166 -6.89 -9.43 -4.30
N ILE A 167 -7.07 -10.34 -5.26
CA ILE A 167 -6.97 -11.79 -5.04
C ILE A 167 -5.53 -12.19 -4.62
N PRO A 168 -4.47 -11.98 -5.42
CA PRO A 168 -3.11 -12.35 -5.03
C PRO A 168 -2.60 -11.54 -3.82
N LEU A 169 -3.14 -10.33 -3.57
CA LEU A 169 -2.82 -9.58 -2.35
C LEU A 169 -3.24 -10.34 -1.10
N TRP A 170 -4.42 -10.95 -1.08
CA TRP A 170 -4.94 -11.65 0.11
C TRP A 170 -4.60 -13.13 0.14
N THR A 171 -4.50 -13.80 -1.00
CA THR A 171 -4.37 -15.26 -1.05
C THR A 171 -3.06 -15.73 -1.65
N ASN A 172 -2.22 -14.84 -2.20
CA ASN A 172 -1.04 -15.25 -2.97
C ASN A 172 -1.35 -16.12 -4.20
N TRP A 173 -2.60 -16.08 -4.69
CA TRP A 173 -3.08 -16.87 -5.84
C TRP A 173 -2.20 -16.71 -7.07
N LYS A 174 -1.76 -17.85 -7.65
CA LYS A 174 -0.91 -17.96 -8.84
C LYS A 174 0.46 -17.25 -8.77
N ILE A 175 0.87 -16.77 -7.60
CA ILE A 175 2.17 -16.11 -7.46
C ILE A 175 3.29 -17.13 -7.66
N ASN A 176 3.25 -18.29 -7.00
CA ASN A 176 4.28 -19.33 -7.13
C ASN A 176 4.41 -19.84 -8.56
N GLU A 177 3.30 -20.02 -9.27
CA GLU A 177 3.27 -20.44 -10.68
C GLU A 177 3.93 -19.42 -11.60
N SER A 178 3.81 -18.13 -11.28
CA SER A 178 4.48 -17.06 -12.03
C SER A 178 6.00 -17.07 -11.84
N TYR A 179 6.50 -17.78 -10.83
CA TYR A 179 7.92 -18.06 -10.61
C TYR A 179 8.33 -19.48 -11.06
N GLY A 180 7.47 -20.19 -11.81
CA GLY A 180 7.73 -21.55 -12.27
C GLY A 180 7.52 -22.64 -11.23
N GLY A 181 7.07 -22.29 -10.02
CA GLY A 181 6.71 -23.23 -8.96
C GLY A 181 5.30 -23.82 -9.14
N LYS A 182 4.90 -24.71 -8.23
CA LYS A 182 3.52 -25.17 -8.08
C LYS A 182 3.01 -24.75 -6.70
N THR A 183 1.71 -24.43 -6.60
CA THR A 183 1.07 -24.20 -5.30
C THR A 183 0.94 -25.54 -4.57
N ASP A 184 1.60 -25.68 -3.43
CA ASP A 184 1.58 -26.87 -2.59
C ASP A 184 0.44 -26.83 -1.55
N ALA A 185 0.30 -27.89 -0.76
CA ALA A 185 -0.73 -27.98 0.27
C ALA A 185 -0.62 -26.87 1.32
N VAL A 186 0.61 -26.44 1.66
CA VAL A 186 0.86 -25.34 2.59
C VAL A 186 0.36 -24.02 1.99
N GLY A 187 0.63 -23.77 0.72
CA GLY A 187 0.10 -22.61 -0.01
C GLY A 187 -1.43 -22.56 0.02
N TYR A 188 -2.11 -23.67 -0.23
CA TYR A 188 -3.58 -23.73 -0.12
C TYR A 188 -4.08 -23.52 1.31
N ALA A 189 -3.39 -24.06 2.32
CA ALA A 189 -3.75 -23.84 3.72
C ALA A 189 -3.66 -22.35 4.09
N VAL A 190 -2.59 -21.67 3.67
CA VAL A 190 -2.43 -20.21 3.85
C VAL A 190 -3.55 -19.45 3.12
N MET A 191 -3.95 -19.85 1.91
CA MET A 191 -5.07 -19.23 1.20
C MET A 191 -6.38 -19.31 2.01
N VAL A 192 -6.69 -20.50 2.54
CA VAL A 192 -7.90 -20.73 3.34
C VAL A 192 -7.86 -19.91 4.63
N GLU A 193 -6.72 -19.88 5.33
CA GLU A 193 -6.51 -19.07 6.53
C GLU A 193 -6.78 -17.58 6.24
N GLN A 194 -6.21 -17.05 5.16
CA GLN A 194 -6.38 -15.63 4.81
C GLN A 194 -7.82 -15.28 4.42
N VAL A 195 -8.50 -16.17 3.68
CA VAL A 195 -9.93 -15.98 3.36
C VAL A 195 -10.77 -15.99 4.63
N PHE A 196 -10.49 -16.91 5.56
CA PHE A 196 -11.17 -16.97 6.85
C PHE A 196 -10.94 -15.69 7.66
N LEU A 197 -9.68 -15.26 7.80
CA LEU A 197 -9.30 -14.03 8.50
C LEU A 197 -9.95 -12.78 7.90
N LEU A 198 -10.00 -12.68 6.57
CA LEU A 198 -10.66 -11.57 5.88
C LEU A 198 -12.16 -11.59 6.14
N ALA A 199 -12.81 -12.75 6.04
CA ALA A 199 -14.24 -12.89 6.27
C ALA A 199 -14.63 -12.49 7.71
N THR A 200 -13.92 -13.00 8.72
CA THR A 200 -14.17 -12.64 10.12
C THR A 200 -13.82 -11.18 10.40
N ALA A 201 -12.78 -10.62 9.79
CA ALA A 201 -12.45 -9.20 9.91
C ALA A 201 -13.54 -8.30 9.31
N LEU A 202 -14.13 -8.67 8.17
CA LEU A 202 -15.27 -7.95 7.58
C LEU A 202 -16.50 -8.01 8.49
N ILE A 203 -16.80 -9.16 9.09
CA ILE A 203 -17.88 -9.30 10.08
C ILE A 203 -17.62 -8.39 11.29
N GLY A 204 -16.39 -8.39 11.81
CA GLY A 204 -16.00 -7.55 12.95
C GLY A 204 -16.09 -6.06 12.64
N ALA A 205 -15.59 -5.64 11.47
CA ALA A 205 -15.70 -4.28 10.97
C ALA A 205 -17.16 -3.86 10.81
N TRP A 206 -18.03 -4.75 10.31
CA TRP A 206 -19.46 -4.48 10.20
C TRP A 206 -20.13 -4.32 11.58
N LYS A 207 -19.89 -5.27 12.50
CA LYS A 207 -20.43 -5.25 13.86
C LYS A 207 -20.04 -3.98 14.64
N THR A 208 -18.82 -3.48 14.42
CA THR A 208 -18.25 -2.33 15.14
C THR A 208 -17.98 -1.12 14.24
N ARG A 209 -18.71 -1.00 13.12
CA ARG A 209 -18.45 0.01 12.07
C ARG A 209 -18.38 1.45 12.57
N ARG A 210 -19.02 1.79 13.69
CA ARG A 210 -18.95 3.13 14.28
C ARG A 210 -17.62 3.40 15.01
N ASP A 211 -16.99 2.37 15.56
CA ASP A 211 -15.79 2.48 16.40
C ASP A 211 -14.51 2.12 15.65
N THR A 212 -14.60 1.25 14.63
CA THR A 212 -13.42 0.66 13.96
C THR A 212 -13.24 1.11 12.52
N TRP A 213 -14.07 2.00 12.01
CA TRP A 213 -13.93 2.49 10.64
C TRP A 213 -12.59 3.17 10.34
N PRO A 214 -11.88 3.86 11.27
CA PRO A 214 -10.56 4.41 10.94
C PRO A 214 -9.55 3.31 10.64
N LEU A 215 -9.60 2.19 11.39
CA LEU A 215 -8.78 1.01 11.12
C LEU A 215 -9.14 0.38 9.77
N SER A 216 -10.44 0.30 9.48
CA SER A 216 -10.93 -0.22 8.20
C SER A 216 -10.44 0.63 7.03
N ILE A 217 -10.44 1.95 7.16
CA ILE A 217 -9.88 2.87 6.14
C ILE A 217 -8.38 2.66 5.96
N CYS A 218 -7.61 2.48 7.04
CA CYS A 218 -6.18 2.18 6.92
C CYS A 218 -5.93 0.89 6.13
N ILE A 219 -6.71 -0.18 6.40
CA ILE A 219 -6.62 -1.44 5.65
C ILE A 219 -6.97 -1.21 4.17
N ILE A 220 -8.09 -0.52 3.90
CA ILE A 220 -8.54 -0.22 2.53
C ILE A 220 -7.49 0.59 1.78
N PHE A 221 -6.90 1.60 2.41
CA PHE A 221 -5.91 2.48 1.79
C PHE A 221 -4.62 1.72 1.46
N VAL A 222 -4.13 0.88 2.38
CA VAL A 222 -2.96 0.02 2.12
C VAL A 222 -3.26 -0.99 1.01
N CYS A 223 -4.45 -1.60 1.02
CA CYS A 223 -4.87 -2.51 -0.05
C CYS A 223 -4.89 -1.79 -1.41
N ALA A 224 -5.53 -0.62 -1.47
CA ALA A 224 -5.63 0.17 -2.70
C ALA A 224 -4.25 0.59 -3.22
N ALA A 225 -3.35 1.05 -2.33
CA ALA A 225 -1.99 1.44 -2.69
C ALA A 225 -1.22 0.27 -3.32
N TYR A 226 -1.32 -0.93 -2.75
CA TYR A 226 -0.66 -2.12 -3.30
C TYR A 226 -1.36 -2.65 -4.56
N MET A 227 -2.70 -2.64 -4.62
CA MET A 227 -3.44 -3.01 -5.83
C MET A 227 -3.10 -2.11 -7.02
N ALA A 228 -2.79 -0.84 -6.79
CA ALA A 228 -2.33 0.08 -7.84
C ALA A 228 -0.96 -0.32 -8.40
N VAL A 229 -0.06 -0.85 -7.57
CA VAL A 229 1.35 -1.05 -7.93
C VAL A 229 1.72 -2.52 -8.11
N ASN A 230 1.61 -3.33 -7.05
CA ASN A 230 1.95 -4.74 -7.01
C ASN A 230 1.25 -5.41 -5.82
N ALA A 231 0.73 -6.63 -6.01
CA ALA A 231 -0.05 -7.33 -4.99
C ALA A 231 0.56 -8.68 -4.64
N GLN A 232 0.95 -8.84 -3.37
CA GLN A 232 1.41 -10.08 -2.77
C GLN A 232 1.06 -10.07 -1.28
N ILE A 233 0.80 -11.25 -0.69
CA ILE A 233 0.43 -11.39 0.72
C ILE A 233 1.40 -10.70 1.69
N ARG A 234 2.71 -10.74 1.41
CA ARG A 234 3.71 -10.11 2.27
C ARG A 234 3.48 -8.61 2.42
N TYR A 235 2.83 -7.95 1.48
CA TYR A 235 2.54 -6.51 1.54
C TYR A 235 1.42 -6.15 2.53
N LEU A 236 0.64 -7.13 3.00
CA LEU A 236 -0.36 -6.93 4.05
C LEU A 236 0.22 -6.95 5.47
N VAL A 237 1.44 -7.46 5.68
CA VAL A 237 2.09 -7.54 7.01
C VAL A 237 1.93 -6.26 7.86
N PRO A 238 2.11 -5.03 7.31
CA PRO A 238 1.92 -3.80 8.07
C PRO A 238 0.52 -3.59 8.65
N VAL A 239 -0.52 -4.14 8.02
CA VAL A 239 -1.92 -3.99 8.43
C VAL A 239 -2.52 -5.25 9.05
N MET A 240 -1.81 -6.38 9.05
CA MET A 240 -2.27 -7.62 9.69
C MET A 240 -2.69 -7.44 11.15
N PRO A 241 -2.02 -6.64 12.01
CA PRO A 241 -2.49 -6.40 13.37
C PRO A 241 -3.91 -5.83 13.44
N PHE A 242 -4.29 -4.98 12.48
CA PHE A 242 -5.64 -4.42 12.39
C PHE A 242 -6.65 -5.48 11.93
N VAL A 243 -6.26 -6.30 10.95
CA VAL A 243 -7.07 -7.42 10.45
C VAL A 243 -7.34 -8.42 11.58
N PHE A 244 -6.32 -8.82 12.35
CA PHE A 244 -6.49 -9.71 13.49
C PHE A 244 -7.40 -9.12 14.56
N SER A 245 -7.23 -7.83 14.88
CA SER A 245 -8.08 -7.14 15.85
C SER A 245 -9.56 -7.15 15.43
N LEU A 246 -9.83 -6.88 14.16
CA LEU A 246 -11.19 -6.94 13.60
C LEU A 246 -11.73 -8.38 13.54
N SER A 247 -10.90 -9.34 13.15
CA SER A 247 -11.25 -10.77 13.09
C SER A 247 -11.74 -11.29 14.45
N MET A 248 -11.01 -10.96 15.53
CA MET A 248 -11.39 -11.33 16.90
C MET A 248 -12.75 -10.77 17.31
N VAL A 249 -13.04 -9.51 16.94
CA VAL A 249 -14.37 -8.90 17.16
C VAL A 249 -15.45 -9.60 16.35
N GLY A 250 -15.13 -10.04 15.13
CA GLY A 250 -16.02 -10.81 14.27
C GLY A 250 -16.44 -12.14 14.89
N LEU A 251 -15.49 -12.86 15.50
CA LEU A 251 -15.69 -14.17 16.13
C LEU A 251 -16.46 -14.13 17.44
N LYS A 252 -16.40 -13.02 18.19
CA LYS A 252 -17.13 -12.90 19.46
C LYS A 252 -18.66 -12.93 19.22
N SER A 253 -19.36 -13.84 19.92
CA SER A 253 -20.82 -13.88 19.99
C SER A 253 -21.35 -12.59 20.63
N ARG A 254 -22.53 -12.13 20.22
CA ARG A 254 -23.26 -11.09 20.95
C ARG A 254 -23.85 -11.78 22.18
N ASP A 255 -23.14 -11.72 23.29
CA ASP A 255 -23.70 -11.98 24.61
C ASP A 255 -24.58 -10.78 25.04
#